data_AF-A0A455T1D5-F1
#
_entry.id   AF-A0A455T1D5-F1
#
_cell.length_a   1.000
_cell.length_b   1.000
_cell.length_c   1.000
_cell.angle_alpha   90.00
_cell.angle_beta   90.00
_cell.angle_gamma   90.00
#
_symmetry.space_group_name_H-M   'P 1'
#
loop_
_entity.id
_entity.type
_entity.pdbx_description
1 polymer ?
#
loop_
_entity_poly.entity_id
_entity_poly.type
_entity_poly.pdbx_seq_one_letter_code
_entity_poly.pdbx_strand_id
1 'polypeptide(L)'
;MLNAAQQQLRQSLERLRETIATLAPAPPGEIGFEPALRSLLADFKRAEPAITLEVDQEQPLAIPHFLEPTVFHIIQEALNNVRKHAQASRVRVSIRQQKKALVVSIEDNGRGFLPEQREHALQPQLGLYFMRERVQRAGGRLTIQSAPQQGTRIEASFSLDLATSPLTPREREILQLLSSGASSRAIAQQLSLSVDGVNAHIQGLMRKLKARNRIQAVANALRLHWLE
;
A
#
# COMPACT_ATOMS: atom_id res chain seq x y z
N MET A 1 31.84 -19.11 13.81
CA MET A 1 30.50 -19.09 14.45
C MET A 1 29.64 -17.89 14.03
N LEU A 2 30.18 -16.66 13.90
CA LEU A 2 29.42 -15.48 13.43
C LEU A 2 28.76 -15.67 12.04
N ASN A 3 29.45 -16.27 11.07
CA ASN A 3 28.92 -16.46 9.71
C ASN A 3 27.71 -17.41 9.67
N ALA A 4 27.69 -18.44 10.53
CA ALA A 4 26.58 -19.39 10.60
C ALA A 4 25.33 -18.73 11.19
N ALA A 5 25.48 -17.92 12.24
CA ALA A 5 24.38 -17.14 12.82
C ALA A 5 23.85 -16.07 11.84
N GLN A 6 24.73 -15.40 11.09
CA GLN A 6 24.33 -14.45 10.05
C GLN A 6 23.64 -15.13 8.85
N GLN A 7 24.08 -16.33 8.45
CA GLN A 7 23.39 -17.12 7.43
C GLN A 7 22.02 -17.62 7.91
N GLN A 8 21.90 -18.07 9.16
CA GLN A 8 20.61 -18.44 9.74
C GLN A 8 19.65 -17.25 9.82
N LEU A 9 20.14 -16.08 10.22
CA LEU A 9 19.32 -14.87 10.24
C LEU A 9 18.87 -14.45 8.84
N ARG A 10 19.76 -14.52 7.83
CA ARG A 10 19.40 -14.26 6.44
C ARG A 10 18.37 -15.27 5.92
N GLN A 11 18.56 -16.56 6.18
CA GLN A 11 17.60 -17.61 5.79
C GLN A 11 16.24 -17.44 6.48
N SER A 12 16.22 -17.06 7.76
CA SER A 12 14.96 -16.78 8.47
C SER A 12 14.28 -15.52 7.93
N LEU A 13 15.03 -14.49 7.55
CA LEU A 13 14.50 -13.30 6.90
C LEU A 13 14.00 -13.59 5.47
N GLU A 14 14.70 -14.41 4.70
CA GLU A 14 14.26 -14.86 3.38
C GLU A 14 12.96 -15.67 3.50
N ARG A 15 12.88 -16.62 4.43
CA ARG A 15 11.67 -17.39 4.71
C ARG A 15 10.51 -16.54 5.22
N LEU A 16 10.79 -15.53 6.04
CA LEU A 16 9.78 -14.56 6.46
C LEU A 16 9.29 -13.73 5.27
N ARG A 17 10.19 -13.28 4.39
CA ARG A 17 9.84 -12.56 3.16
C ARG A 17 9.05 -13.42 2.19
N GLU A 18 9.41 -14.69 2.03
CA GLU A 18 8.66 -15.67 1.23
C GLU A 18 7.29 -15.93 1.85
N THR A 19 7.18 -16.10 3.16
CA THR A 19 5.89 -16.29 3.84
C THR A 19 5.02 -15.04 3.73
N ILE A 20 5.60 -13.84 3.89
CA ILE A 20 4.91 -12.56 3.68
C ILE A 20 4.48 -12.41 2.21
N ALA A 21 5.30 -12.86 1.25
CA ALA A 21 4.96 -12.86 -0.17
C ALA A 21 3.90 -13.92 -0.53
N THR A 22 3.82 -15.02 0.22
CA THR A 22 2.78 -16.06 0.05
C THR A 22 1.45 -15.62 0.70
N LEU A 23 1.52 -14.77 1.73
CA LEU A 23 0.37 -14.15 2.41
C LEU A 23 -0.08 -12.84 1.75
N ALA A 24 0.78 -12.23 0.93
CA ALA A 24 0.42 -11.16 0.02
C ALA A 24 -0.14 -11.82 -1.25
N PRO A 25 -1.46 -11.91 -1.46
CA PRO A 25 -2.00 -12.15 -2.79
C PRO A 25 -1.26 -11.24 -3.75
N ALA A 26 -0.90 -11.81 -4.90
CA ALA A 26 -0.21 -11.08 -5.95
C ALA A 26 -0.87 -9.70 -6.05
N PRO A 27 -0.09 -8.60 -5.93
CA PRO A 27 -0.63 -7.28 -6.21
C PRO A 27 -1.33 -7.37 -7.57
N PRO A 28 -2.31 -6.52 -7.87
CA PRO A 28 -2.95 -6.53 -9.18
C PRO A 28 -1.87 -6.57 -10.25
N GLY A 29 -1.72 -7.76 -10.83
CA GLY A 29 -0.67 -8.07 -11.78
C GLY A 29 -1.21 -7.76 -13.16
N GLU A 30 -1.02 -8.67 -14.09
CA GLU A 30 -1.56 -8.59 -15.46
C GLU A 30 -3.10 -8.50 -15.51
N ILE A 31 -3.80 -8.87 -14.43
CA ILE A 31 -5.27 -8.89 -14.34
C ILE A 31 -5.86 -7.50 -13.97
N GLY A 32 -5.05 -6.57 -13.47
CA GLY A 32 -5.47 -5.22 -13.07
C GLY A 32 -6.20 -5.12 -11.71
N PHE A 33 -6.33 -3.90 -11.19
CA PHE A 33 -6.88 -3.62 -9.85
C PHE A 33 -8.34 -4.05 -9.68
N GLU A 34 -9.23 -3.66 -10.60
CA GLU A 34 -10.65 -3.90 -10.38
C GLU A 34 -11.04 -5.39 -10.35
N PRO A 35 -10.54 -6.26 -11.26
CA PRO A 35 -10.81 -7.68 -11.17
C PRO A 35 -10.28 -8.31 -9.87
N ALA A 36 -9.08 -7.91 -9.44
CA ALA A 36 -8.50 -8.37 -8.19
C ALA A 36 -9.36 -7.95 -6.97
N LEU A 37 -9.79 -6.69 -6.92
CA LEU A 37 -10.67 -6.18 -5.87
C LEU A 37 -12.01 -6.93 -5.85
N ARG A 38 -12.62 -7.16 -7.02
CA ARG A 38 -13.87 -7.94 -7.14
C ARG A 38 -13.72 -9.35 -6.58
N SER A 39 -12.61 -10.03 -6.90
CA SER A 39 -12.33 -11.36 -6.35
C SER A 39 -12.20 -11.32 -4.83
N LEU A 40 -11.39 -10.38 -4.30
CA LEU A 40 -11.17 -10.24 -2.86
C LEU A 40 -12.49 -10.02 -2.09
N LEU A 41 -13.36 -9.15 -2.60
CA LEU A 41 -14.65 -8.85 -1.97
C LEU A 41 -15.61 -10.05 -2.05
N ALA A 42 -15.62 -10.76 -3.18
CA ALA A 42 -16.42 -11.98 -3.35
C ALA A 42 -15.96 -13.11 -2.42
N ASP A 43 -14.65 -13.30 -2.27
CA ASP A 43 -14.07 -14.30 -1.38
C ASP A 43 -14.36 -13.97 0.10
N PHE A 44 -14.24 -12.69 0.48
CA PHE A 44 -14.65 -12.23 1.81
C PHE A 44 -16.14 -12.52 2.08
N LYS A 45 -17.02 -12.17 1.14
CA LYS A 45 -18.47 -12.40 1.31
C LYS A 45 -18.84 -13.89 1.37
N ARG A 46 -18.10 -14.75 0.65
CA ARG A 46 -18.27 -16.20 0.70
C ARG A 46 -17.84 -16.78 2.05
N ALA A 47 -16.73 -16.28 2.61
CA ALA A 47 -16.23 -16.72 3.90
C ALA A 47 -17.11 -16.21 5.07
N GLU A 48 -17.64 -14.99 4.96
CA GLU A 48 -18.42 -14.32 6.02
C GLU A 48 -19.83 -13.93 5.53
N PRO A 49 -20.71 -14.90 5.23
CA PRO A 49 -22.02 -14.64 4.64
C PRO A 49 -22.93 -13.78 5.52
N ALA A 50 -22.76 -13.85 6.85
CA ALA A 50 -23.52 -13.10 7.85
C ALA A 50 -23.16 -11.60 7.91
N ILE A 51 -22.01 -11.19 7.37
CA ILE A 51 -21.59 -9.79 7.36
C ILE A 51 -22.15 -9.09 6.13
N THR A 52 -22.86 -7.99 6.31
CA THR A 52 -23.27 -7.10 5.21
C THR A 52 -22.05 -6.34 4.70
N LEU A 53 -21.68 -6.55 3.43
CA LEU A 53 -20.58 -5.85 2.76
C LEU A 53 -21.15 -4.77 1.85
N GLU A 54 -20.85 -3.51 2.16
CA GLU A 54 -21.19 -2.36 1.34
C GLU A 54 -19.94 -1.89 0.59
N VAL A 55 -20.05 -1.69 -0.73
CA VAL A 55 -18.93 -1.24 -1.57
C VAL A 55 -19.34 0.06 -2.25
N ASP A 56 -18.55 1.09 -1.99
CA ASP A 56 -18.84 2.45 -2.42
C ASP A 56 -17.64 3.04 -3.17
N GLN A 57 -17.62 2.83 -4.48
CA GLN A 57 -16.51 3.21 -5.34
C GLN A 57 -16.94 4.03 -6.53
N GLU A 58 -16.09 4.96 -6.95
CA GLU A 58 -16.28 5.71 -8.20
C GLU A 58 -16.12 4.80 -9.43
N GLN A 59 -16.87 5.11 -10.51
CA GLN A 59 -16.79 4.42 -11.79
C GLN A 59 -16.60 5.44 -12.93
N PRO A 60 -15.50 5.37 -13.70
CA PRO A 60 -14.38 4.41 -13.56
C PRO A 60 -13.50 4.68 -12.34
N LEU A 61 -12.87 3.63 -11.82
CA LEU A 61 -11.96 3.72 -10.69
C LEU A 61 -10.61 4.29 -11.14
N ALA A 62 -10.39 5.58 -10.91
CA ALA A 62 -9.15 6.26 -11.32
C ALA A 62 -8.06 6.15 -10.24
N ILE A 63 -7.49 4.96 -10.04
CA ILE A 63 -6.33 4.77 -9.17
C ILE A 63 -5.04 4.87 -10.00
N PRO A 64 -4.06 5.70 -9.62
CA PRO A 64 -2.73 5.62 -10.23
C PRO A 64 -2.13 4.23 -10.04
N HIS A 65 -1.67 3.57 -11.11
CA HIS A 65 -1.12 2.21 -11.08
C HIS A 65 -0.11 1.94 -9.96
N PHE A 66 0.72 2.92 -9.60
CA PHE A 66 1.70 2.78 -8.50
C PHE A 66 1.05 2.67 -7.10
N LEU A 67 -0.18 3.14 -6.94
CA LEU A 67 -0.96 3.04 -5.69
C LEU A 67 -1.79 1.76 -5.62
N GLU A 68 -2.11 1.11 -6.74
CA GLU A 68 -2.96 -0.10 -6.77
C GLU A 68 -2.50 -1.20 -5.78
N PRO A 69 -1.21 -1.58 -5.72
CA PRO A 69 -0.75 -2.58 -4.75
C PRO A 69 -0.95 -2.14 -3.29
N THR A 70 -0.77 -0.85 -3.03
CA THR A 70 -0.90 -0.29 -1.68
C THR A 70 -2.37 -0.26 -1.27
N VAL A 71 -3.26 0.24 -2.13
CA VAL A 71 -4.70 0.28 -1.89
C VAL A 71 -5.26 -1.13 -1.71
N PHE A 72 -4.89 -2.07 -2.57
CA PHE A 72 -5.35 -3.45 -2.49
C PHE A 72 -4.95 -4.10 -1.16
N HIS A 73 -3.70 -3.92 -0.73
CA HIS A 73 -3.22 -4.46 0.53
C HIS A 73 -3.93 -3.87 1.76
N ILE A 74 -4.24 -2.57 1.75
CA ILE A 74 -4.98 -1.92 2.84
C ILE A 74 -6.37 -2.54 2.97
N ILE A 75 -7.08 -2.70 1.86
CA ILE A 75 -8.41 -3.30 1.83
C ILE A 75 -8.34 -4.75 2.33
N GLN A 76 -7.39 -5.53 1.80
CA GLN A 76 -7.21 -6.91 2.19
C GLN A 76 -6.94 -7.08 3.69
N GLU A 77 -5.98 -6.32 4.23
CA GLU A 77 -5.61 -6.42 5.63
C GLU A 77 -6.74 -5.90 6.54
N ALA A 78 -7.46 -4.85 6.14
CA ALA A 78 -8.63 -4.38 6.87
C ALA A 78 -9.73 -5.46 6.92
N LEU A 79 -10.06 -6.10 5.80
CA LEU A 79 -11.05 -7.19 5.77
C LEU A 79 -10.59 -8.41 6.60
N ASN A 80 -9.31 -8.75 6.56
CA ASN A 80 -8.74 -9.80 7.42
C ASN A 80 -8.88 -9.47 8.91
N ASN A 81 -8.66 -8.20 9.27
CA ASN A 81 -8.85 -7.72 10.64
C ASN A 81 -10.32 -7.79 11.07
N VAL A 82 -11.27 -7.46 10.19
CA VAL A 82 -12.69 -7.65 10.49
C VAL A 82 -12.96 -9.12 10.81
N ARG A 83 -12.56 -10.01 9.89
CA ARG A 83 -12.79 -11.45 9.99
C ARG A 83 -12.24 -12.04 11.28
N LYS A 84 -11.01 -11.67 11.65
CA LYS A 84 -10.32 -12.24 12.81
C LYS A 84 -10.71 -11.59 14.14
N HIS A 85 -11.13 -10.33 14.12
CA HIS A 85 -11.12 -9.51 15.33
C HIS A 85 -12.35 -8.64 15.57
N ALA A 86 -13.18 -8.33 14.57
CA ALA A 86 -14.22 -7.31 14.75
C ALA A 86 -15.51 -7.86 15.38
N GLN A 87 -15.89 -9.12 15.10
CA GLN A 87 -17.25 -9.60 15.41
C GLN A 87 -18.33 -8.64 14.86
N ALA A 88 -18.06 -8.06 13.69
CA ALA A 88 -18.94 -7.09 13.04
C ALA A 88 -20.11 -7.77 12.33
N SER A 89 -21.21 -7.05 12.15
CA SER A 89 -22.33 -7.45 11.29
C SER A 89 -22.37 -6.68 9.96
N ARG A 90 -21.60 -5.59 9.86
CA ARG A 90 -21.50 -4.75 8.67
C ARG A 90 -20.07 -4.25 8.47
N VAL A 91 -19.65 -4.24 7.21
CA VAL A 91 -18.42 -3.59 6.74
C VAL A 91 -18.73 -2.75 5.53
N ARG A 92 -18.17 -1.54 5.47
CA ARG A 92 -18.19 -0.66 4.30
C ARG A 92 -16.78 -0.47 3.76
N VAL A 93 -16.58 -0.71 2.47
CA VAL A 93 -15.36 -0.38 1.74
C VAL A 93 -15.68 0.77 0.80
N SER A 94 -14.94 1.87 0.89
CA SER A 94 -15.08 3.02 -0.01
C SER A 94 -13.76 3.39 -0.67
N ILE A 95 -13.82 3.70 -1.98
CA ILE A 95 -12.69 4.17 -2.78
C ILE A 95 -13.16 5.34 -3.63
N ARG A 96 -12.73 6.56 -3.29
CA ARG A 96 -13.20 7.80 -3.92
C ARG A 96 -12.06 8.75 -4.22
N GLN A 97 -12.22 9.55 -5.26
CA GLN A 97 -11.34 10.67 -5.55
C GLN A 97 -11.96 11.96 -5.02
N GLN A 98 -11.41 12.47 -3.93
CA GLN A 98 -11.85 13.74 -3.34
C GLN A 98 -10.90 14.86 -3.76
N LYS A 99 -11.36 15.74 -4.64
CA LYS A 99 -10.57 16.86 -5.20
C LYS A 99 -9.28 16.35 -5.86
N LYS A 100 -8.13 16.54 -5.19
CA LYS A 100 -6.80 16.10 -5.62
C LYS A 100 -6.25 14.98 -4.75
N ALA A 101 -7.10 14.15 -4.14
CA ALA A 101 -6.67 13.04 -3.32
C ALA A 101 -7.49 11.78 -3.62
N LEU A 102 -6.82 10.63 -3.62
CA LEU A 102 -7.46 9.32 -3.53
C LEU A 102 -7.68 9.00 -2.06
N VAL A 103 -8.92 8.68 -1.68
CA VAL A 103 -9.31 8.30 -0.31
C VAL A 103 -9.87 6.89 -0.34
N VAL A 104 -9.31 6.03 0.49
CA VAL A 104 -9.72 4.64 0.68
C VAL A 104 -10.10 4.47 2.14
N SER A 105 -11.34 4.05 2.42
CA SER A 105 -11.80 3.83 3.79
C SER A 105 -12.46 2.47 3.95
N ILE A 106 -12.14 1.80 5.05
CA ILE A 106 -12.79 0.56 5.48
C ILE A 106 -13.35 0.80 6.88
N GLU A 107 -14.65 0.60 7.04
CA GLU A 107 -15.36 0.83 8.30
C GLU A 107 -16.15 -0.42 8.69
N ASP A 108 -15.97 -0.90 9.92
CA ASP A 108 -16.77 -1.98 10.52
C ASP A 108 -17.51 -1.49 11.76
N ASN A 109 -18.63 -2.14 12.07
CA ASN A 109 -19.43 -1.87 13.27
C ASN A 109 -19.16 -2.86 14.42
N GLY A 110 -17.97 -3.45 14.45
CA GLY A 110 -17.61 -4.48 15.41
C GLY A 110 -17.28 -3.95 16.81
N ARG A 111 -16.61 -4.79 17.59
CA ARG A 111 -16.24 -4.49 18.99
C ARG A 111 -15.20 -3.38 19.16
N GLY A 112 -14.54 -2.94 18.08
CA GLY A 112 -13.47 -1.95 18.11
C GLY A 112 -12.32 -2.29 19.06
N PHE A 113 -11.43 -1.34 19.29
CA PHE A 113 -10.29 -1.45 20.20
C PHE A 113 -9.74 -0.08 20.58
N LEU A 114 -8.96 -0.01 21.66
CA LEU A 114 -8.16 1.16 21.99
C LEU A 114 -6.79 1.06 21.29
N PRO A 115 -6.44 1.99 20.38
CA PRO A 115 -5.19 1.92 19.62
C PRO A 115 -3.93 1.93 20.51
N GLU A 116 -3.99 2.61 21.66
CA GLU A 116 -2.86 2.83 22.57
C GLU A 116 -2.65 1.68 23.58
N GLN A 117 -3.70 0.93 23.95
CA GLN A 117 -3.62 -0.07 25.03
C GLN A 117 -3.26 -1.50 24.56
N ARG A 118 -2.95 -1.72 23.29
CA ARG A 118 -2.60 -3.05 22.75
C ARG A 118 -1.13 -3.46 22.98
N GLU A 119 -0.40 -2.83 23.90
CA GLU A 119 1.03 -3.11 24.19
C GLU A 119 1.34 -4.59 24.46
N HIS A 120 0.35 -5.38 24.88
CA HIS A 120 0.52 -6.80 25.19
C HIS A 120 0.16 -7.78 24.06
N ALA A 121 -0.35 -7.31 22.92
CA ALA A 121 -0.70 -8.15 21.77
C ALA A 121 0.13 -7.77 20.54
N LEU A 122 1.29 -8.42 20.38
CA LEU A 122 2.25 -8.19 19.29
C LEU A 122 1.63 -8.31 17.88
N GLN A 123 0.66 -9.21 17.67
CA GLN A 123 0.15 -9.54 16.33
C GLN A 123 -0.76 -8.46 15.69
N PRO A 124 -1.82 -7.95 16.35
CA PRO A 124 -2.64 -6.89 15.76
C PRO A 124 -1.89 -5.57 15.57
N GLN A 125 -0.88 -5.29 16.42
CA GLN A 125 -0.06 -4.09 16.29
C GLN A 125 0.85 -4.14 15.05
N LEU A 126 1.36 -5.31 14.69
CA LEU A 126 2.21 -5.49 13.50
C LEU A 126 1.44 -5.21 12.20
N GLY A 127 0.20 -5.71 12.06
CA GLY A 127 -0.62 -5.46 10.85
C GLY A 127 -0.87 -3.97 10.60
N LEU A 128 -1.28 -3.24 11.65
CA LEU A 128 -1.51 -1.79 11.56
C LEU A 128 -0.21 -1.00 11.37
N TYR A 129 0.89 -1.44 11.97
CA TYR A 129 2.22 -0.87 11.77
C TYR A 129 2.67 -0.99 10.31
N PHE A 130 2.62 -2.19 9.73
CA PHE A 130 3.02 -2.41 8.33
C PHE A 130 2.09 -1.71 7.35
N MET A 131 0.79 -1.62 7.65
CA MET A 131 -0.14 -0.83 6.87
C MET A 131 0.26 0.66 6.88
N ARG A 132 0.64 1.21 8.04
CA ARG A 132 1.11 2.60 8.16
C ARG A 132 2.41 2.81 7.39
N GLU A 133 3.39 1.92 7.54
CA GLU A 133 4.66 2.00 6.80
C GLU A 133 4.40 2.00 5.29
N ARG A 134 3.57 1.07 4.81
CA ARG A 134 3.25 0.96 3.38
C ARG A 134 2.59 2.23 2.83
N VAL A 135 1.61 2.78 3.55
CA VAL A 135 0.93 4.02 3.15
C VAL A 135 1.92 5.18 3.12
N GLN A 136 2.78 5.32 4.13
CA GLN A 136 3.80 6.36 4.17
C GLN A 136 4.81 6.23 3.01
N ARG A 137 5.26 5.01 2.68
CA ARG A 137 6.18 4.77 1.56
C ARG A 137 5.56 5.07 0.20
N ALA A 138 4.23 4.92 0.09
CA ALA A 138 3.46 5.34 -1.08
C ALA A 138 3.13 6.86 -1.09
N GLY A 139 3.58 7.63 -0.09
CA GLY A 139 3.35 9.07 0.00
C GLY A 139 1.97 9.46 0.52
N GLY A 140 1.27 8.52 1.16
CA GLY A 140 -0.05 8.75 1.75
C GLY A 140 -0.01 8.98 3.25
N ARG A 141 -1.20 9.19 3.82
CA ARG A 141 -1.47 9.25 5.26
C ARG A 141 -2.49 8.20 5.63
N LEU A 142 -2.23 7.46 6.71
CA LEU A 142 -3.15 6.49 7.30
C LEU A 142 -3.68 7.03 8.64
N THR A 143 -5.01 7.05 8.78
CA THR A 143 -5.73 7.36 10.01
C THR A 143 -6.50 6.12 10.45
N ILE A 144 -6.44 5.81 11.74
CA ILE A 144 -7.19 4.69 12.33
C ILE A 144 -8.00 5.26 13.49
N GLN A 145 -9.31 5.08 13.44
CA GLN A 145 -10.25 5.47 14.48
C GLN A 145 -10.91 4.20 15.00
N SER A 146 -10.79 3.94 16.29
CA SER A 146 -11.47 2.82 16.92
C SER A 146 -11.64 3.10 18.41
N ALA A 147 -12.75 2.63 18.95
CA ALA A 147 -13.01 2.60 20.38
C ALA A 147 -13.82 1.34 20.71
N PRO A 148 -13.74 0.84 21.95
CA PRO A 148 -14.55 -0.30 22.38
C PRO A 148 -16.03 -0.08 22.05
N GLN A 149 -16.65 -1.06 21.40
CA GLN A 149 -18.04 -1.10 20.96
C GLN A 149 -18.43 -0.04 19.91
N GLN A 150 -17.47 0.68 19.33
CA GLN A 150 -17.72 1.69 18.29
C GLN A 150 -17.19 1.27 16.91
N GLY A 151 -16.74 0.02 16.77
CA GLY A 151 -16.16 -0.48 15.52
C GLY A 151 -14.77 0.08 15.23
N THR A 152 -14.37 -0.03 13.96
CA THR A 152 -13.08 0.44 13.47
C THR A 152 -13.27 1.15 12.14
N ARG A 153 -12.64 2.30 11.96
CA ARG A 153 -12.47 2.97 10.68
C ARG A 153 -10.99 3.12 10.37
N ILE A 154 -10.58 2.53 9.26
CA ILE A 154 -9.25 2.68 8.67
C ILE A 154 -9.39 3.55 7.43
N GLU A 155 -8.65 4.65 7.35
CA GLU A 155 -8.69 5.57 6.22
C GLU A 155 -7.27 5.86 5.72
N ALA A 156 -7.04 5.62 4.44
CA ALA A 156 -5.81 5.99 3.75
C ALA A 156 -6.10 7.07 2.71
N SER A 157 -5.26 8.10 2.67
CA SER A 157 -5.35 9.20 1.71
C SER A 157 -4.04 9.38 0.96
N PHE A 158 -4.11 9.60 -0.35
CA PHE A 158 -2.95 9.81 -1.22
C PHE A 158 -3.16 11.06 -2.07
N SER A 159 -2.18 11.96 -2.08
CA SER A 159 -2.23 13.13 -2.96
C SER A 159 -2.09 12.72 -4.43
N LEU A 160 -3.04 13.16 -5.25
CA LEU A 160 -3.00 13.09 -6.70
C LEU A 160 -2.39 14.34 -7.33
N ASP A 161 -2.17 15.40 -6.54
CA ASP A 161 -1.39 16.57 -6.95
C ASP A 161 0.10 16.26 -6.87
N LEU A 162 0.58 15.45 -7.82
CA LEU A 162 1.97 15.01 -7.83
C LEU A 162 2.94 16.21 -8.01
N ALA A 163 2.51 17.30 -8.64
CA ALA A 163 3.37 18.44 -8.95
C ALA A 163 3.84 19.23 -7.71
N THR A 164 3.09 19.19 -6.60
CA THR A 164 3.42 19.90 -5.35
C THR A 164 3.77 18.97 -4.20
N SER A 165 3.67 17.66 -4.40
CA SER A 165 3.94 16.67 -3.34
C SER A 165 5.43 16.35 -3.26
N PRO A 166 6.01 16.20 -2.06
CA PRO A 166 7.41 15.80 -1.93
C PRO A 166 7.65 14.42 -2.56
N LEU A 167 8.92 14.11 -2.87
CA LEU A 167 9.28 12.76 -3.30
C LEU A 167 9.05 11.76 -2.17
N THR A 168 8.30 10.71 -2.47
CA THR A 168 8.14 9.59 -1.55
C THR A 168 9.46 8.84 -1.39
N PRO A 169 9.67 8.09 -0.30
CA PRO A 169 10.86 7.25 -0.16
C PRO A 169 11.06 6.33 -1.37
N ARG A 170 9.98 5.75 -1.89
CA ARG A 170 10.04 4.87 -3.06
C ARG A 170 10.45 5.62 -4.33
N GLU A 171 9.93 6.82 -4.54
CA GLU A 171 10.34 7.67 -5.66
C GLU A 171 11.82 8.05 -5.57
N ARG A 172 12.37 8.29 -4.37
CA ARG A 172 13.81 8.55 -4.17
C ARG A 172 14.67 7.32 -4.51
N GLU A 173 14.27 6.13 -4.04
CA GLU A 173 14.94 4.87 -4.39
C GLU A 173 14.97 4.67 -5.92
N ILE A 174 13.83 4.88 -6.60
CA ILE A 174 13.73 4.77 -8.06
C ILE A 174 14.59 5.82 -8.76
N LEU A 175 14.58 7.06 -8.26
CA LEU A 175 15.37 8.16 -8.81
C LEU A 175 16.89 7.91 -8.71
N GLN A 176 17.35 7.32 -7.59
CA GLN A 176 18.75 6.91 -7.41
C GLN A 176 19.16 5.82 -8.40
N LEU A 177 18.31 4.82 -8.62
CA LEU A 177 18.59 3.75 -9.60
C LEU A 177 18.52 4.28 -11.04
N LEU A 178 17.63 5.24 -11.32
CA LEU A 178 17.61 5.92 -12.61
C LEU A 178 18.90 6.71 -12.84
N SER A 179 19.43 7.40 -11.83
CA SER A 179 20.70 8.14 -11.97
C SER A 179 21.90 7.24 -12.20
N SER A 180 21.86 5.99 -11.73
CA SER A 180 22.87 4.98 -12.05
C SER A 180 22.67 4.27 -13.40
N GLY A 181 21.69 4.70 -14.21
CA GLY A 181 21.42 4.16 -15.53
C GLY A 181 20.60 2.85 -15.56
N ALA A 182 19.95 2.46 -14.45
CA ALA A 182 19.17 1.23 -14.39
C ALA A 182 17.94 1.26 -15.31
N SER A 183 17.65 0.14 -15.98
CA SER A 183 16.43 -0.03 -16.78
C SER A 183 15.20 -0.24 -15.90
N SER A 184 13.99 0.03 -16.42
CA SER A 184 12.75 -0.21 -15.66
C SER A 184 12.64 -1.67 -15.18
N ARG A 185 13.14 -2.62 -15.97
CA ARG A 185 13.17 -4.05 -15.61
C ARG A 185 14.17 -4.34 -14.48
N ALA A 186 15.35 -3.73 -14.51
CA ALA A 186 16.35 -3.87 -13.44
C ALA A 186 15.84 -3.25 -12.12
N ILE A 187 15.23 -2.05 -12.20
CA ILE A 187 14.61 -1.38 -11.04
C ILE A 187 13.48 -2.24 -10.46
N ALA A 188 12.62 -2.80 -11.32
CA ALA A 188 11.53 -3.68 -10.92
C ALA A 188 12.04 -4.90 -10.14
N GLN A 189 13.09 -5.54 -10.65
CA GLN A 189 13.74 -6.67 -9.99
C GLN A 189 14.36 -6.28 -8.64
N GLN A 190 15.08 -5.16 -8.58
CA GLN A 190 15.79 -4.72 -7.37
C GLN A 190 14.85 -4.24 -6.26
N LEU A 191 13.72 -3.62 -6.62
CA LEU A 191 12.74 -3.09 -5.66
C LEU A 191 11.54 -4.02 -5.43
N SER A 192 11.54 -5.22 -6.04
CA SER A 192 10.44 -6.18 -6.01
C SER A 192 9.09 -5.54 -6.41
N LEU A 193 9.10 -4.81 -7.52
CA LEU A 193 7.93 -4.16 -8.13
C LEU A 193 7.63 -4.79 -9.50
N SER A 194 6.41 -4.59 -10.00
CA SER A 194 6.11 -4.84 -11.42
C SER A 194 6.77 -3.77 -12.30
N VAL A 195 7.06 -4.11 -13.55
CA VAL A 195 7.61 -3.15 -14.54
C VAL A 195 6.65 -1.97 -14.73
N ASP A 196 5.35 -2.23 -14.76
CA ASP A 196 4.33 -1.18 -14.86
C ASP A 196 4.27 -0.31 -13.61
N GLY A 197 4.43 -0.89 -12.42
CA GLY A 197 4.55 -0.15 -11.17
C GLY A 197 5.76 0.80 -11.18
N VAL A 198 6.91 0.33 -11.68
CA VAL A 198 8.09 1.18 -11.89
C VAL A 198 7.79 2.31 -12.88
N ASN A 199 7.24 2.00 -14.05
CA ASN A 199 6.93 3.01 -15.07
C ASN A 199 5.94 4.06 -14.54
N ALA A 200 4.96 3.67 -13.74
CA ALA A 200 4.03 4.59 -13.08
C ALA A 200 4.73 5.52 -12.08
N HIS A 201 5.66 4.99 -11.28
CA HIS A 201 6.50 5.83 -10.40
C HIS A 201 7.38 6.80 -11.19
N ILE A 202 7.97 6.37 -12.32
CA ILE A 202 8.78 7.24 -13.19
C ILE A 202 7.90 8.36 -13.77
N GLN A 203 6.68 8.06 -14.20
CA GLN A 203 5.73 9.09 -14.64
C GLN A 203 5.38 10.07 -13.52
N GLY A 204 5.20 9.58 -12.29
CA GLY A 204 5.01 10.42 -11.10
C GLY A 204 6.19 11.36 -10.90
N LEU A 205 7.41 10.81 -10.82
CA LEU A 205 8.68 11.55 -10.71
C LEU A 205 8.81 12.63 -11.79
N MET A 206 8.57 12.30 -13.05
CA MET A 206 8.62 13.25 -14.16
C MET A 206 7.64 14.40 -13.96
N ARG A 207 6.44 14.13 -13.45
CA ARG A 207 5.44 15.18 -13.14
C ARG A 207 5.91 16.09 -12.01
N LYS A 208 6.45 15.52 -10.91
CA LYS A 208 6.97 16.28 -9.77
C LYS A 208 8.16 17.16 -10.17
N LEU A 209 9.06 16.58 -10.96
CA LEU A 209 10.29 17.22 -11.42
C LEU A 209 10.10 18.10 -12.66
N LYS A 210 8.87 18.24 -13.17
CA LYS A 210 8.54 18.98 -14.40
C LYS A 210 9.42 18.56 -15.60
N ALA A 211 9.65 17.27 -15.74
CA ALA A 211 10.49 16.67 -16.77
C ALA A 211 9.65 16.01 -17.86
N ARG A 212 10.12 16.12 -19.11
CA ARG A 212 9.46 15.50 -20.28
C ARG A 212 9.91 14.07 -20.55
N ASN A 213 11.04 13.68 -19.98
CA ASN A 213 11.61 12.34 -20.09
C ASN A 213 12.44 12.00 -18.85
N ARG A 214 12.81 10.72 -18.71
CA ARG A 214 13.56 10.22 -17.54
C ARG A 214 14.94 10.88 -17.36
N ILE A 215 15.62 11.21 -18.46
CA ILE A 215 16.95 11.85 -18.41
C ILE A 215 16.80 13.26 -17.83
N GLN A 216 15.81 14.01 -18.29
CA GLN A 216 15.50 15.33 -17.77
C GLN A 216 15.02 15.28 -16.31
N ALA A 217 14.35 14.19 -15.88
CA ALA A 217 13.99 14.01 -14.48
C ALA A 217 15.24 13.90 -13.60
N VAL A 218 16.21 13.06 -13.98
CA VAL A 218 17.49 12.94 -13.26
C VAL A 218 18.24 14.27 -13.23
N ALA A 219 18.33 14.96 -14.37
CA ALA A 219 19.00 16.26 -14.44
C ALA A 219 18.35 17.32 -13.53
N ASN A 220 17.01 17.39 -13.52
CA ASN A 220 16.27 18.31 -12.66
C ASN A 220 16.44 17.95 -11.17
N ALA A 221 16.50 16.66 -10.84
CA ALA A 221 16.72 16.19 -9.47
C ALA A 221 18.12 16.58 -8.93
N LEU A 222 19.17 16.42 -9.74
CA LEU A 222 20.53 16.86 -9.38
C LEU A 222 20.57 18.38 -9.13
N ARG A 223 19.93 19.16 -10.01
CA ARG A 223 19.83 20.63 -9.86
C ARG A 223 19.09 21.07 -8.59
N LEU A 224 18.15 20.26 -8.12
CA LEU A 224 17.36 20.53 -6.91
C LEU A 224 18.02 19.95 -5.63
N HIS A 225 19.22 19.37 -5.73
CA HIS A 225 19.93 18.69 -4.62
C HIS A 225 19.10 17.56 -3.98
N TRP A 226 18.32 16.84 -4.80
CA TRP A 226 17.53 15.68 -4.36
C TRP A 226 18.27 14.35 -4.52
N LEU A 227 19.41 14.38 -5.20
CA LEU A 227 20.38 13.31 -5.33
C LEU A 227 21.70 13.83 -4.75
N GLU A 228 22.36 13.01 -3.93
CA GLU A 228 23.72 13.26 -3.41
C GLU A 228 24.78 12.74 -4.39
#